data_AF-A0A380Q8A8-F1
#
_entry.id   AF-A0A380Q8A8-F1
#
_cell.length_a   1.000
_cell.length_b   1.000
_cell.length_c   1.000
_cell.angle_alpha   90.00
_cell.angle_beta   90.00
_cell.angle_gamma   90.00
#
_symmetry.space_group_name_H-M   'P 1'
#
loop_
_entity.id
_entity.type
_entity.pdbx_description
1 polymer ?
#
loop_
_entity_poly.entity_id
_entity_poly.type
_entity_poly.pdbx_seq_one_letter_code
_entity_poly.pdbx_strand_id
1 'polypeptide(L)'
;MLAMLISLLTIGNDLINLFGDNMSNKIRSPLLLIYFIGLAFLLFFSVDKYSWMYDMDPSITVGSIQNNSSNRNVVSFFILCVLIGIQIFSFISEKNNVRKFISVLLALTAIFLFILK
;
A
#
# COMPACT_ATOMS: atom_id res chain seq x y z
N MET A 1 -21.83 6.76 24.79
CA MET A 1 -21.45 7.50 23.55
C MET A 1 -20.24 8.39 23.77
N LEU A 2 -20.21 9.26 24.79
CA LEU A 2 -19.07 10.16 25.06
C LEU A 2 -17.76 9.42 25.42
N ALA A 3 -17.83 8.39 26.27
CA ALA A 3 -16.66 7.59 26.66
C ALA A 3 -15.99 6.84 25.48
N MET A 4 -16.80 6.41 24.51
CA MET A 4 -16.32 5.73 23.30
C MET A 4 -15.63 6.71 22.34
N LEU A 5 -16.09 7.95 22.29
CA LEU A 5 -15.46 9.02 21.51
C LEU A 5 -14.11 9.43 22.11
N ILE A 6 -14.03 9.49 23.45
CA ILE A 6 -12.79 9.78 24.18
C ILE A 6 -11.77 8.66 23.96
N SER A 7 -12.18 7.39 24.03
CA SER A 7 -11.27 6.27 23.73
C SER A 7 -10.76 6.29 22.29
N LEU A 8 -11.61 6.71 21.32
CA LEU A 8 -11.20 6.82 19.92
C LEU A 8 -10.17 7.94 19.71
N LEU A 9 -10.33 9.05 20.42
CA LEU A 9 -9.41 10.19 20.42
C LEU A 9 -8.08 9.85 21.09
N THR A 10 -8.11 9.10 22.20
CA THR A 10 -6.91 8.60 22.88
C THR A 10 -6.14 7.62 22.01
N ILE A 11 -6.81 6.70 21.32
CA ILE A 11 -6.18 5.79 20.35
C ILE A 11 -5.56 6.57 19.18
N GLY A 12 -6.24 7.61 18.70
CA GLY A 12 -5.71 8.51 17.66
C GLY A 12 -4.44 9.24 18.12
N ASN A 13 -4.44 9.78 19.35
CA ASN A 13 -3.27 10.45 19.91
C ASN A 13 -2.12 9.48 20.21
N ASP A 14 -2.40 8.27 20.69
CA ASP A 14 -1.38 7.24 20.90
C ASP A 14 -0.79 6.74 19.58
N LEU A 15 -1.59 6.68 18.50
CA LEU A 15 -1.10 6.44 17.15
C LEU A 15 -0.19 7.58 16.69
N ILE A 16 -0.57 8.84 16.90
CA ILE A 16 0.25 10.00 16.52
C ILE A 16 1.57 10.00 17.32
N ASN A 17 1.53 9.71 18.62
CA ASN A 17 2.70 9.62 19.49
C ASN A 17 3.57 8.38 19.21
N LEU A 18 3.00 7.28 18.71
CA LEU A 18 3.76 6.12 18.23
C LEU A 18 4.60 6.46 16.98
N PHE A 19 4.10 7.38 16.14
CA PHE A 19 4.82 7.99 15.02
C PHE A 19 5.72 9.16 15.45
N GLY A 20 5.50 9.71 16.67
CA GLY A 20 6.20 10.83 17.26
C GLY A 20 7.56 10.47 17.88
N ASP A 21 8.61 10.89 17.18
CA ASP A 21 9.99 11.20 17.60
C ASP A 21 10.74 10.26 18.57
N ASN A 22 11.63 9.47 17.97
CA ASN A 22 12.89 9.02 18.56
C ASN A 22 13.84 8.66 17.40
N MET A 23 15.15 8.55 17.60
CA MET A 23 16.16 8.42 16.53
C MET A 23 15.91 7.25 15.53
N SER A 24 15.14 6.22 15.93
CA SER A 24 14.61 5.13 15.08
C SER A 24 13.51 5.58 14.10
N ASN A 25 12.67 6.55 14.47
CA ASN A 25 11.54 7.04 13.68
C ASN A 25 11.99 7.82 12.42
N LYS A 26 13.19 8.40 12.42
CA LYS A 26 13.75 9.11 11.25
C LYS A 26 13.96 8.21 10.02
N ILE A 27 14.30 6.93 10.22
CA ILE A 27 14.51 5.97 9.12
C ILE A 27 13.16 5.36 8.70
N ARG A 28 12.15 5.37 9.58
CA ARG A 28 10.83 4.76 9.34
C ARG A 28 9.90 5.64 8.54
N SER A 29 9.88 6.95 8.78
CA SER A 29 9.09 7.89 7.97
C SER A 29 9.35 7.75 6.47
N PRO A 30 10.61 7.71 5.98
CA PRO A 30 10.86 7.49 4.56
C PRO A 30 10.47 6.08 4.10
N LEU A 31 10.65 5.04 4.92
CA LEU A 31 10.20 3.67 4.60
C LEU A 31 8.68 3.58 4.39
N LEU A 32 7.90 4.22 5.27
CA LEU A 32 6.45 4.30 5.14
C LEU A 32 6.03 5.11 3.91
N LEU A 33 6.69 6.23 3.64
CA LEU A 33 6.44 7.02 2.42
C LEU A 33 6.71 6.19 1.16
N ILE A 34 7.84 5.49 1.09
CA ILE A 34 8.19 4.61 -0.03
C ILE A 34 7.15 3.49 -0.19
N TYR A 35 6.67 2.93 0.93
CA TYR A 35 5.62 1.92 0.91
C TYR A 35 4.30 2.45 0.34
N PHE A 36 3.85 3.64 0.79
CA PHE A 36 2.65 4.29 0.24
C PHE A 36 2.81 4.63 -1.25
N ILE A 37 3.99 5.08 -1.66
CA ILE A 37 4.31 5.32 -3.07
C ILE A 37 4.20 4.00 -3.85
N GLY A 38 4.79 2.91 -3.36
CA GLY A 38 4.71 1.59 -4.00
C GLY A 38 3.28 1.05 -4.11
N LEU A 39 2.43 1.28 -3.10
CA LEU A 39 1.00 0.98 -3.18
C LEU A 39 0.29 1.81 -4.26
N ALA A 40 0.57 3.11 -4.33
CA ALA A 40 0.00 3.99 -5.36
C ALA A 40 0.40 3.51 -6.76
N PHE A 41 1.66 3.10 -6.95
CA PHE A 41 2.13 2.50 -8.21
C PHE A 41 1.36 1.22 -8.54
N LEU A 42 1.14 0.33 -7.57
CA LEU A 42 0.43 -0.93 -7.78
C LEU A 42 -1.00 -0.71 -8.31
N LEU A 43 -1.69 0.29 -7.77
CA LEU A 43 -3.02 0.74 -8.21
C LEU A 43 -2.97 1.43 -9.58
N PHE A 44 -1.99 2.29 -9.83
CA PHE A 44 -1.85 3.00 -11.11
C PHE A 44 -1.61 2.02 -12.26
N PHE A 45 -0.83 0.97 -12.00
CA PHE A 45 -0.64 -0.14 -12.94
C PHE A 45 -1.88 -1.04 -13.09
N SER A 46 -3.00 -0.82 -12.38
CA SER A 46 -4.26 -1.51 -12.68
C SER A 46 -5.05 -0.82 -13.78
N VAL A 47 -4.96 0.51 -13.83
CA VAL A 47 -5.76 1.29 -14.77
C VAL A 47 -5.33 0.96 -16.20
N ASP A 48 -6.29 0.55 -17.02
CA ASP A 48 -6.04 0.27 -18.44
C ASP A 48 -5.55 1.55 -19.11
N LYS A 49 -4.44 1.47 -19.86
CA LYS A 49 -3.86 2.61 -20.58
C LYS A 49 -4.86 3.26 -21.54
N TYR A 50 -5.80 2.46 -22.03
CA TYR A 50 -6.77 2.86 -23.03
C TYR A 50 -8.14 3.17 -22.43
N SER A 51 -8.29 3.20 -21.10
CA SER A 51 -9.56 3.52 -20.43
C SER A 51 -10.19 4.81 -20.96
N TRP A 52 -9.36 5.86 -21.08
CA TRP A 52 -9.78 7.16 -21.61
C TRP A 52 -10.26 7.11 -23.06
N MET A 53 -9.81 6.14 -23.88
CA MET A 53 -10.27 6.02 -25.27
C MET A 53 -11.67 5.45 -25.33
N TYR A 54 -11.98 4.47 -24.47
CA TYR A 54 -13.32 3.89 -24.38
C TYR A 54 -14.34 4.93 -23.89
N ASP A 55 -13.91 5.87 -23.02
CA ASP A 55 -14.76 6.96 -22.54
C ASP A 55 -15.05 8.01 -23.62
N MET A 56 -14.13 8.21 -24.56
CA MET A 56 -14.26 9.21 -25.64
C MET A 56 -14.93 8.66 -26.90
N ASP A 57 -14.75 7.37 -27.19
CA ASP A 57 -15.36 6.70 -28.34
C ASP A 57 -16.00 5.37 -27.91
N PRO A 58 -17.33 5.35 -27.67
CA PRO A 58 -18.04 4.16 -27.26
C PRO A 58 -18.16 3.10 -28.38
N SER A 59 -17.74 3.41 -29.61
CA SER A 59 -17.68 2.42 -30.69
C SER A 59 -16.50 1.45 -30.55
N ILE A 60 -15.50 1.80 -29.72
CA ILE A 60 -14.35 0.94 -29.43
C ILE A 60 -14.70 0.06 -28.22
N THR A 61 -14.87 -1.25 -28.47
CA THR A 61 -15.16 -2.22 -27.40
C THR A 61 -14.01 -2.30 -26.40
N VAL A 62 -14.34 -2.27 -25.10
CA VAL A 62 -13.37 -2.44 -24.00
C VAL A 62 -12.60 -3.75 -24.19
N GLY A 63 -11.27 -3.68 -24.26
CA GLY A 63 -10.41 -4.86 -24.48
C GLY A 63 -10.21 -5.27 -25.94
N SER A 64 -10.75 -4.52 -26.91
CA SER A 64 -10.49 -4.74 -28.36
C SER A 64 -9.07 -4.33 -28.78
N ILE A 65 -8.45 -3.39 -28.05
CA ILE A 65 -7.06 -3.02 -28.24
C ILE A 65 -6.20 -4.05 -27.50
N GLN A 66 -5.27 -4.68 -28.23
CA GLN A 66 -4.32 -5.61 -27.62
C GLN A 66 -3.44 -4.88 -26.61
N ASN A 67 -3.91 -4.84 -25.37
CA ASN A 67 -3.16 -4.38 -24.23
C ASN A 67 -2.19 -5.50 -23.85
N ASN A 68 -0.89 -5.22 -23.83
CA ASN A 68 0.15 -6.14 -23.31
C ASN A 68 0.02 -6.25 -21.78
N SER A 69 -1.16 -6.66 -21.30
CA SER A 69 -1.53 -6.84 -19.90
C SER A 69 -0.60 -7.84 -19.21
N SER A 70 -0.07 -8.82 -19.95
CA SER A 70 0.93 -9.78 -19.45
C SER A 70 2.16 -9.10 -18.85
N ASN A 71 2.76 -8.14 -19.56
CA ASN A 71 3.94 -7.41 -19.05
C ASN A 71 3.59 -6.57 -17.82
N ARG A 72 2.40 -5.98 -17.80
CA ARG A 72 1.90 -5.16 -16.70
C ARG A 72 1.65 -5.99 -15.43
N ASN A 73 1.19 -7.23 -15.59
CA ASN A 73 0.99 -8.17 -14.49
C ASN A 73 2.31 -8.60 -13.87
N VAL A 74 3.32 -8.90 -14.70
CA VAL A 74 4.69 -9.24 -14.24
C VAL A 74 5.31 -8.08 -13.45
N VAL A 75 5.17 -6.84 -13.94
CA VAL A 75 5.68 -5.65 -13.23
C VAL A 75 4.92 -5.44 -11.91
N SER A 76 3.60 -5.60 -11.90
CA SER A 76 2.78 -5.47 -10.68
C SER A 76 3.17 -6.51 -9.62
N PHE A 77 3.42 -7.75 -10.06
CA PHE A 77 3.91 -8.82 -9.18
C PHE A 77 5.30 -8.50 -8.62
N PHE A 78 6.19 -7.94 -9.43
CA PHE A 78 7.51 -7.53 -8.97
C PHE A 78 7.44 -6.42 -7.90
N ILE A 79 6.56 -5.42 -8.10
CA ILE A 79 6.30 -4.36 -7.11
C ILE A 79 5.79 -4.96 -5.80
N LEU A 80 4.89 -5.94 -5.86
CA LEU A 80 4.38 -6.63 -4.68
C LEU A 80 5.49 -7.37 -3.93
N CYS A 81 6.36 -8.09 -4.64
CA CYS A 81 7.52 -8.77 -4.04
C CYS A 81 8.43 -7.78 -3.31
N VAL A 82 8.69 -6.61 -3.89
CA VAL A 82 9.48 -5.55 -3.25
C VAL A 82 8.79 -5.03 -1.98
N LEU A 83 7.48 -4.78 -2.03
CA LEU A 83 6.70 -4.31 -0.87
C LEU A 83 6.72 -5.33 0.28
N ILE A 84 6.55 -6.62 -0.01
CA ILE A 84 6.66 -7.69 0.98
C ILE A 84 8.09 -7.75 1.54
N GLY A 85 9.11 -7.64 0.68
CA GLY A 85 10.51 -7.66 1.09
C GLY A 85 10.85 -6.54 2.08
N ILE A 86 10.39 -5.32 1.83
CA ILE A 86 10.57 -4.17 2.73
C ILE A 86 9.90 -4.43 4.09
N GLN A 87 8.75 -5.09 4.09
CA GLN A 87 7.99 -5.39 5.31
C GLN A 87 8.62 -6.52 6.12
N ILE A 88 9.16 -7.55 5.47
CA ILE A 88 9.95 -8.59 6.14
C ILE A 88 11.22 -7.99 6.76
N PHE A 89 11.91 -7.11 6.04
CA PHE A 89 13.09 -6.43 6.57
C PHE A 89 12.74 -5.57 7.79
N SER A 90 11.65 -4.80 7.72
CA SER A 90 11.12 -4.05 8.86
C SER A 90 10.73 -4.94 10.04
N PHE A 91 10.17 -6.13 9.79
CA PHE A 91 9.79 -7.07 10.83
C PHE A 91 10.99 -7.67 11.57
N ILE A 92 12.06 -8.02 10.85
CA ILE A 92 13.29 -8.61 11.42
C ILE A 92 14.07 -7.56 12.21
N SER A 93 14.14 -6.32 11.71
CA SER A 93 14.88 -5.23 12.35
C SER A 93 14.28 -4.80 13.70
N GLU A 94 12.98 -5.03 13.89
CA GLU A 94 12.25 -4.53 15.06
C GLU A 94 12.26 -5.50 16.24
N LYS A 95 12.55 -5.00 17.45
CA LYS A 95 12.43 -5.78 18.70
C LYS A 95 11.05 -5.70 19.36
N ASN A 96 10.25 -4.69 19.02
CA ASN A 96 8.96 -4.42 19.66
C ASN A 96 7.80 -5.16 18.97
N ASN A 97 7.02 -5.94 19.73
CA ASN A 97 5.94 -6.79 19.23
C ASN A 97 4.78 -5.99 18.60
N VAL A 98 4.44 -4.80 19.13
CA VAL A 98 3.38 -3.94 18.57
C VAL A 98 3.74 -3.47 17.16
N ARG A 99 5.01 -3.14 16.96
CA ARG A 99 5.51 -2.61 15.68
C ARG A 99 5.69 -3.71 14.63
N LYS A 100 6.03 -4.93 15.07
CA LYS A 100 5.97 -6.14 14.23
C LYS A 100 4.56 -6.37 13.71
N PHE A 101 3.54 -6.22 14.56
CA PHE A 101 2.15 -6.38 14.15
C PHE A 101 1.72 -5.39 13.06
N ILE A 102 2.14 -4.12 13.17
CA ILE A 102 1.89 -3.10 12.13
C ILE A 102 2.54 -3.48 10.79
N SER A 103 3.74 -4.04 10.82
CA SER A 103 4.43 -4.47 9.59
C SER A 103 3.70 -5.64 8.91
N VAL A 104 3.20 -6.60 9.70
CA VAL A 104 2.36 -7.70 9.21
C VAL A 104 1.04 -7.17 8.64
N LEU A 105 0.41 -6.21 9.33
CA LEU A 105 -0.84 -5.59 8.88
C LEU A 105 -0.64 -4.89 7.53
N LEU A 106 0.45 -4.14 7.34
CA LEU A 106 0.78 -3.54 6.04
C LEU A 106 1.01 -4.61 4.96
N ALA A 107 1.73 -5.69 5.25
CA ALA A 107 1.93 -6.75 4.27
C ALA A 107 0.58 -7.37 3.83
N LEU A 108 -0.32 -7.60 4.77
CA LEU A 108 -1.69 -8.06 4.51
C LEU A 108 -2.48 -7.08 3.63
N THR A 109 -2.40 -5.78 3.91
CA THR A 109 -3.06 -4.75 3.10
C THR A 109 -2.55 -4.74 1.67
N ALA A 110 -1.23 -4.90 1.45
CA ALA A 110 -0.66 -4.95 0.10
C ALA A 110 -1.14 -6.17 -0.69
N ILE A 111 -1.20 -7.35 -0.05
CA ILE A 111 -1.73 -8.57 -0.66
C ILE A 111 -3.21 -8.40 -0.99
N PHE A 112 -3.99 -7.85 -0.07
CA PHE A 112 -5.41 -7.60 -0.27
C PHE A 112 -5.66 -6.66 -1.46
N LEU A 113 -4.91 -5.56 -1.54
CA LEU A 113 -5.02 -4.62 -2.66
C LEU A 113 -4.63 -5.24 -4.00
N PHE A 114 -3.65 -6.15 -4.03
CA PHE A 114 -3.28 -6.84 -5.27
C PHE A 114 -4.30 -7.87 -5.74
N ILE A 115 -5.04 -8.51 -4.83
CA ILE A 115 -6.12 -9.42 -5.18
C ILE A 115 -7.36 -8.63 -5.65
N LEU A 116 -7.63 -7.47 -5.04
CA LEU A 116 -8.77 -6.62 -5.37
C LEU A 116 -8.58 -5.85 -6.68
N LYS A 117 -7.33 -5.57 -7.02
CA LYS A 117 -6.88 -4.88 -8.23
C LYS A 117 -7.44 -5.50 -9.51
#